data_AF-A0A4Y7SN11-F1
#
_entry.id   AF-A0A4Y7SN11-F1
#
_cell.length_a   1.000
_cell.length_b   1.000
_cell.length_c   1.000
_cell.angle_alpha   90.00
_cell.angle_beta   90.00
_cell.angle_gamma   90.00
#
_symmetry.space_group_name_H-M   'P 1'
#
loop_
_entity.id
_entity.type
_entity.pdbx_description
1 polymer ?
#
loop_
_entity_poly.entity_id
_entity_poly.type
_entity_poly.pdbx_seq_one_letter_code
_entity_poly.pdbx_strand_id
1 'polypeptide(L)'
;MFSLATRRLFDQEKKVEAATYVELLKQRASELEEELWAVRMCINSYSLPNRLPTEVLEKVFMEHILDANLDRQDKDKALWVGIAQVCRHWRDVALNYALLWTTIVPSHPEFMKLLLARSKGEPV
;
A
#
# COMPACT_ATOMS: atom_id res chain seq x y z
N MET A 1 -26.95 -6.23 -0.56
CA MET A 1 -27.75 -6.24 0.69
C MET A 1 -26.91 -5.65 1.80
N PHE A 2 -27.39 -4.64 2.54
CA PHE A 2 -26.66 -4.10 3.70
C PHE A 2 -26.70 -5.05 4.89
N SER A 3 -25.71 -4.98 5.78
CA SER A 3 -25.71 -5.71 7.05
C SER A 3 -26.85 -5.22 7.96
N LEU A 4 -27.24 -6.03 8.94
CA LEU A 4 -28.28 -5.68 9.91
C LEU A 4 -27.94 -4.38 10.67
N ALA A 5 -26.67 -4.19 11.02
CA ALA A 5 -26.19 -3.00 11.73
C ALA A 5 -26.35 -1.73 10.88
N THR A 6 -25.96 -1.78 9.60
CA THR A 6 -26.09 -0.64 8.68
C THR A 6 -27.57 -0.31 8.40
N ARG A 7 -28.45 -1.32 8.30
CA ARG A 7 -29.90 -1.08 8.14
C ARG A 7 -30.50 -0.37 9.37
N ARG A 8 -30.16 -0.85 10.57
CA ARG A 8 -30.63 -0.25 11.83
C ARG A 8 -30.18 1.22 11.97
N LEU A 9 -28.99 1.55 11.48
CA LEU A 9 -28.50 2.92 11.48
C LEU A 9 -29.37 3.80 10.57
N PHE A 10 -29.69 3.34 9.35
CA PHE A 10 -30.57 4.10 8.44
C PHE A 10 -31.98 4.33 9.02
N ASP A 11 -32.52 3.36 9.77
CA ASP A 11 -33.82 3.51 10.44
C ASP A 11 -33.84 4.60 11.54
N GLN A 12 -32.68 5.13 11.93
CA GLN A 12 -32.53 6.18 12.95
C GLN A 12 -32.43 7.60 12.38
N GLU A 13 -32.42 7.78 11.06
CA GLU A 13 -32.20 9.08 10.38
C GLU A 13 -33.06 10.24 10.92
N LYS A 14 -34.34 9.98 11.19
CA LYS A 14 -35.29 11.01 11.68
C LYS A 14 -35.41 11.07 13.21
N LYS A 15 -34.72 10.18 13.94
CA LYS A 15 -34.81 10.04 15.40
C LYS A 15 -33.66 10.69 16.15
N VAL A 16 -32.60 11.07 15.43
CA VAL A 16 -31.35 11.58 15.98
C VAL A 16 -31.05 12.95 15.38
N GLU A 17 -30.40 13.82 16.14
CA GLU A 17 -29.91 15.11 15.65
C GLU A 17 -28.95 14.91 14.47
N ALA A 18 -29.06 15.76 13.44
CA ALA A 18 -28.35 15.58 12.17
C ALA A 18 -26.82 15.47 12.32
N ALA A 19 -26.22 16.27 13.21
CA ALA A 19 -24.78 16.23 13.46
C ALA A 19 -24.32 14.87 14.03
N THR A 20 -25.07 14.35 15.00
CA THR A 20 -24.81 13.04 15.62
C THR A 20 -25.03 11.91 14.62
N TYR A 21 -26.04 12.01 13.77
CA TYR A 21 -26.31 11.00 12.74
C TYR A 21 -25.17 10.91 11.70
N VAL A 22 -24.63 12.06 11.26
CA VAL A 22 -23.47 12.09 10.34
C VAL A 22 -22.25 11.44 10.99
N GLU A 23 -22.00 11.66 12.27
CA GLU A 23 -20.85 11.06 12.96
C GLU A 23 -20.99 9.53 13.06
N LEU A 24 -22.20 9.04 13.38
CA LEU A 24 -22.48 7.60 13.38
C LEU A 24 -22.29 6.97 11.99
N LEU A 25 -22.66 7.67 10.92
CA LEU A 25 -22.41 7.21 9.55
C LEU A 25 -20.93 7.14 9.21
N LYS A 26 -20.13 8.15 9.61
CA LYS A 26 -18.68 8.14 9.43
C LYS A 26 -18.02 7.01 10.21
N GLN A 27 -18.41 6.83 11.48
CA GLN A 27 -17.93 5.72 12.29
C GLN A 27 -18.24 4.38 11.61
N ARG A 28 -19.48 4.18 11.14
CA ARG A 28 -19.87 2.94 10.48
C ARG A 28 -19.12 2.72 9.16
N ALA A 29 -18.81 3.78 8.43
CA ALA A 29 -17.98 3.69 7.23
C ALA A 29 -16.56 3.24 7.58
N SER A 30 -15.95 3.81 8.63
CA SER A 30 -14.62 3.41 9.11
C SER A 30 -14.57 1.93 9.51
N GLU A 31 -15.55 1.45 10.27
CA GLU A 31 -15.64 0.03 10.67
C GLU A 31 -15.72 -0.90 9.46
N LEU A 32 -16.53 -0.54 8.46
CA LEU A 32 -16.66 -1.34 7.24
C LEU A 32 -15.38 -1.34 6.40
N GLU A 33 -14.66 -0.22 6.36
CA GLU A 33 -13.36 -0.13 5.70
C GLU A 33 -12.31 -1.01 6.38
N GLU A 34 -12.28 -1.04 7.71
CA GLU A 34 -11.42 -1.93 8.49
C GLU A 34 -11.73 -3.41 8.21
N GLU A 35 -13.01 -3.79 8.20
CA GLU A 35 -13.45 -5.14 7.84
C GLU A 35 -13.01 -5.49 6.40
N LEU A 36 -13.26 -4.60 5.44
CA LEU A 36 -12.83 -4.80 4.04
C LEU A 36 -11.31 -4.94 3.92
N TRP A 37 -10.56 -4.15 4.69
CA TRP A 37 -9.11 -4.23 4.70
C TRP A 37 -8.63 -5.58 5.24
N ALA A 38 -9.22 -6.07 6.34
CA ALA A 38 -8.91 -7.38 6.90
C ALA A 38 -9.20 -8.52 5.90
N VAL A 39 -10.35 -8.47 5.21
CA VAL A 39 -10.68 -9.47 4.18
C VAL A 39 -9.71 -9.41 3.00
N ARG A 40 -9.39 -8.22 2.50
CA ARG A 40 -8.42 -8.04 1.40
C ARG A 40 -7.03 -8.53 1.79
N MET A 41 -6.60 -8.26 3.02
CA MET A 41 -5.34 -8.79 3.56
C MET A 41 -5.33 -10.32 3.57
N CYS A 42 -6.42 -10.95 3.99
CA CYS A 42 -6.56 -12.40 3.96
C CYS A 42 -6.50 -12.93 2.52
N ILE A 43 -7.25 -12.35 1.59
CA ILE A 43 -7.20 -12.74 0.17
C ILE A 43 -5.76 -12.64 -0.37
N ASN A 44 -5.08 -11.54 -0.06
CA ASN A 44 -3.71 -11.33 -0.48
C ASN A 44 -2.77 -12.38 0.12
N SER A 45 -2.92 -12.83 1.37
CA SER A 45 -2.04 -13.86 1.93
C SER A 45 -2.19 -15.23 1.25
N TYR A 46 -3.34 -15.50 0.61
CA TYR A 46 -3.56 -16.70 -0.19
C TYR A 46 -3.08 -16.57 -1.63
N SER A 47 -2.71 -15.38 -2.10
CA SER A 47 -2.22 -15.20 -3.46
C SER A 47 -0.85 -15.87 -3.63
N LEU A 48 -0.64 -16.51 -4.79
CA LEU A 48 0.61 -17.23 -5.07
C LEU A 48 1.86 -16.35 -4.90
N PRO A 49 1.90 -15.08 -5.37
CA PRO A 49 3.07 -14.24 -5.20
C PRO A 49 3.43 -13.99 -3.72
N ASN A 50 2.43 -13.88 -2.84
CA ASN A 50 2.64 -13.63 -1.41
C ASN A 50 3.03 -14.88 -0.60
N ARG A 51 3.09 -16.05 -1.25
CA ARG A 51 3.59 -17.29 -0.67
C ARG A 51 5.01 -17.63 -1.10
N LEU A 52 5.59 -16.80 -1.97
CA LEU A 52 6.98 -16.94 -2.38
C LEU A 52 7.90 -16.48 -1.23
N PRO A 53 9.10 -17.09 -1.11
CA PRO A 53 10.14 -16.55 -0.23
C PRO A 53 10.47 -15.10 -0.58
N THR A 54 10.85 -14.32 0.43
CA THR A 54 11.13 -12.88 0.26
C THR A 54 12.26 -12.66 -0.74
N GLU A 55 13.25 -13.54 -0.81
CA GLU A 55 14.37 -13.48 -1.75
C GLU A 55 13.92 -13.62 -3.22
N VAL A 56 12.85 -14.38 -3.45
CA VAL A 56 12.26 -14.52 -4.79
C VAL A 56 11.50 -13.25 -5.17
N LEU A 57 10.75 -12.69 -4.22
CA LEU A 57 10.07 -11.40 -4.42
C LEU A 57 11.06 -10.26 -4.69
N GLU A 58 12.14 -10.19 -3.94
CA GLU A 58 13.21 -9.20 -4.15
C GLU A 58 13.81 -9.28 -5.55
N LYS A 59 14.07 -10.50 -6.05
CA LYS A 59 14.51 -10.72 -7.44
C LYS A 59 13.47 -10.25 -8.45
N VAL A 60 12.21 -10.63 -8.26
CA VAL A 60 11.10 -10.18 -9.14
C VAL A 60 11.02 -8.65 -9.17
N PHE A 61 11.20 -7.98 -8.03
CA PHE A 61 11.20 -6.52 -7.95
C PHE A 61 12.35 -5.90 -8.74
N MET A 62 13.56 -6.45 -8.63
CA MET A 62 14.71 -5.98 -9.41
C MET A 62 14.51 -6.17 -10.90
N GLU A 63 14.09 -7.36 -11.32
CA GLU A 63 13.84 -7.66 -12.74
C GLU A 63 12.77 -6.73 -13.32
N HIS A 64 11.71 -6.45 -12.56
CA HIS A 64 10.67 -5.50 -12.99
C HIS A 64 11.22 -4.07 -13.19
N ILE A 65 12.10 -3.61 -12.30
CA ILE A 65 12.75 -2.30 -12.42
C ILE A 65 13.72 -2.26 -13.60
N LEU A 66 14.50 -3.33 -13.80
CA LEU A 66 15.43 -3.44 -14.93
C LEU A 66 14.69 -3.40 -16.25
N ASP A 67 13.61 -4.18 -16.39
CA ASP A 67 12.78 -4.23 -17.60
C ASP A 67 12.14 -2.87 -17.91
N ALA A 68 11.53 -2.23 -16.91
CA ALA A 68 10.93 -0.90 -17.07
C ALA A 68 11.97 0.20 -17.42
N ASN A 69 13.22 0.07 -16.98
CA ASN A 69 14.29 0.99 -17.33
C ASN A 69 14.77 0.82 -18.79
N LEU A 70 14.63 -0.37 -19.37
CA LEU A 70 14.95 -0.64 -20.78
C LEU A 70 13.98 0.05 -21.73
N ASP A 71 12.71 0.20 -21.34
CA ASP A 71 11.65 0.85 -22.13
C ASP A 71 11.68 2.40 -22.12
N ARG A 72 12.74 2.98 -21.54
CA ARG A 72 13.22 4.37 -21.73
C ARG A 72 12.29 5.55 -21.41
N GLN A 73 11.00 5.38 -21.11
CA GLN A 73 10.09 6.52 -20.90
C GLN A 73 9.98 7.00 -19.44
N ASP A 74 10.38 6.19 -18.45
CA ASP A 74 10.05 6.44 -17.03
C ASP A 74 11.26 6.40 -16.07
N LYS A 75 12.45 6.79 -16.53
CA LYS A 75 13.69 6.81 -15.70
C LYS A 75 13.60 7.71 -14.47
N ASP A 76 12.64 8.64 -14.45
CA ASP A 76 12.44 9.58 -13.35
C ASP A 76 11.40 9.10 -12.32
N LYS A 77 10.81 7.91 -12.52
CA LYS A 77 9.80 7.38 -11.60
C LYS A 77 10.43 6.40 -10.62
N ALA A 78 10.16 6.62 -9.34
CA ALA A 78 10.46 5.68 -8.28
C ALA A 78 9.59 4.42 -8.43
N LEU A 79 9.92 3.52 -9.37
CA LEU A 79 9.13 2.34 -9.73
C LEU A 79 8.85 1.41 -8.53
N TRP A 80 9.78 1.38 -7.57
CA TRP A 80 9.60 0.68 -6.30
C TRP A 80 8.42 1.20 -5.46
N VAL A 81 7.98 2.45 -5.67
CA VAL A 81 6.76 2.99 -5.05
C VAL A 81 5.52 2.25 -5.55
N GLY A 82 5.46 1.93 -6.85
CA GLY A 82 4.40 1.11 -7.41
C GLY A 82 4.37 -0.29 -6.80
N ILE A 83 5.56 -0.90 -6.66
CA ILE A 83 5.72 -2.20 -6.00
C ILE A 83 5.22 -2.15 -4.54
N ALA A 84 5.59 -1.11 -3.79
CA ALA A 84 5.17 -0.89 -2.40
C ALA A 84 3.67 -0.54 -2.24
N GLN A 85 2.94 -0.30 -3.33
CA GLN A 85 1.50 -0.05 -3.32
C GLN A 85 0.65 -1.30 -3.59
N VAL A 86 1.24 -2.42 -4.04
CA VAL A 86 0.51 -3.65 -4.39
C VAL A 86 -0.23 -4.24 -3.18
N CYS A 87 0.50 -4.57 -2.11
CA CYS A 87 -0.09 -5.05 -0.87
C CYS A 87 0.85 -4.78 0.31
N ARG A 88 0.37 -5.01 1.54
CA ARG A 88 1.18 -4.82 2.75
C ARG A 88 2.44 -5.68 2.76
N HIS A 89 2.34 -6.94 2.33
CA HIS A 89 3.50 -7.84 2.29
C HIS A 89 4.58 -7.34 1.32
N TRP A 90 4.20 -6.93 0.11
CA TRP A 90 5.14 -6.39 -0.89
C TRP A 90 5.79 -5.11 -0.41
N ARG A 91 5.02 -4.25 0.27
CA ARG A 91 5.56 -3.05 0.91
C ARG A 91 6.62 -3.40 1.94
N ASP A 92 6.32 -4.33 2.85
CA ASP A 92 7.26 -4.71 3.90
C ASP A 92 8.55 -5.29 3.32
N VAL A 93 8.47 -6.13 2.28
CA VAL A 93 9.66 -6.64 1.57
C VAL A 93 10.42 -5.50 0.87
N ALA A 94 9.72 -4.67 0.09
CA ALA A 94 10.35 -3.58 -0.67
C ALA A 94 11.03 -2.54 0.22
N LEU A 95 10.44 -2.20 1.38
CA LEU A 95 11.03 -1.27 2.35
C LEU A 95 12.30 -1.83 3.01
N ASN A 96 12.42 -3.16 3.15
CA ASN A 96 13.56 -3.79 3.80
C ASN A 96 14.72 -4.09 2.84
N TYR A 97 14.44 -4.18 1.55
CA TYR A 97 15.41 -4.50 0.51
C TYR A 97 16.10 -3.25 -0.03
N ALA A 98 17.32 -3.01 0.46
CA ALA A 98 18.08 -1.76 0.25
C ALA A 98 18.37 -1.43 -1.22
N LEU A 99 18.58 -2.45 -2.06
CA LEU A 99 18.91 -2.29 -3.48
C LEU A 99 17.79 -1.61 -4.30
N LEU A 100 16.54 -1.60 -3.82
CA LEU A 100 15.46 -0.84 -4.47
C LEU A 100 15.57 0.67 -4.26
N TRP A 101 16.34 1.09 -3.26
CA TRP A 101 16.45 2.48 -2.83
C TRP A 101 17.77 3.13 -3.28
N THR A 102 18.59 2.43 -4.06
CA THR A 102 19.86 2.95 -4.59
C THR A 102 19.66 3.96 -5.71
N THR A 103 18.55 3.89 -6.45
CA THR A 103 18.23 4.85 -7.50
C THR A 103 17.69 6.13 -6.87
N ILE A 104 18.51 7.18 -6.79
CA ILE A 104 18.08 8.46 -6.21
C ILE A 104 17.46 9.35 -7.29
N VAL A 105 16.14 9.55 -7.19
CA VAL A 105 15.44 10.48 -8.09
C VAL A 105 15.62 11.92 -7.56
N PRO A 106 16.17 12.85 -8.38
CA PRO A 106 16.32 14.25 -7.99
C PRO A 106 14.93 14.87 -7.79
N SER A 107 14.56 15.09 -6.54
CA SER A 107 13.22 15.48 -6.13
C SER A 107 13.27 16.30 -4.83
N HIS A 108 12.24 16.21 -3.98
CA HIS A 108 12.21 16.96 -2.73
C HIS A 108 13.33 16.49 -1.77
N PRO A 109 14.10 17.40 -1.13
CA PRO A 109 15.24 17.03 -0.27
C PRO A 109 14.91 16.00 0.81
N GLU A 110 13.76 16.13 1.47
CA GLU A 110 13.30 15.15 2.48
C GLU A 110 13.04 13.76 1.89
N PHE A 111 12.55 13.67 0.65
CA PHE A 111 12.38 12.39 -0.02
C PHE A 111 13.74 11.78 -0.36
N MET A 112 14.69 12.59 -0.85
CA MET A 112 16.05 12.12 -1.11
C MET A 112 16.75 11.60 0.16
N LYS A 113 16.61 12.31 1.31
CA LYS A 113 17.10 11.82 2.61
C LYS A 113 16.49 10.47 2.99
N LEU A 114 15.20 10.29 2.72
CA LEU A 114 14.50 9.03 2.96
C LEU A 114 15.01 7.89 2.08
N LEU A 115 15.28 8.16 0.79
CA LEU A 115 15.87 7.17 -0.13
C LEU A 115 17.26 6.75 0.38
N LEU A 116 18.13 7.72 0.71
CA LEU A 116 19.47 7.48 1.24
C LEU A 116 19.45 6.70 2.56
N ALA A 117 18.52 7.02 3.46
CA ALA A 117 18.37 6.28 4.71
C ALA A 117 17.98 4.80 4.47
N ARG A 118 17.19 4.53 3.42
CA ARG A 118 16.72 3.19 3.07
C ARG A 118 17.68 2.41 2.18
N SER A 119 18.59 3.06 1.46
CA SER A 119 19.68 2.38 0.75
C SER A 119 20.69 1.76 1.71
N LYS A 120 20.65 2.07 3.02
CA LYS A 120 21.51 1.47 4.06
C LYS A 120 23.01 1.54 3.74
N GLY A 121 23.43 2.53 2.96
CA GLY A 121 24.84 2.70 2.55
C GLY A 121 25.27 1.85 1.36
N GLU A 122 24.33 1.19 0.67
CA GLU A 122 24.58 0.59 -0.64
C GLU A 122 25.00 1.66 -1.66
N PRO A 123 25.79 1.31 -2.69
CA PRO A 123 26.19 2.24 -3.73
C PRO A 123 24.97 2.83 -4.46
N VAL A 124 24.83 4.16 -4.40
CA VAL A 124 23.79 4.97 -5.06
C VAL A 124 24.32 5.63 -6.34
#